data_AF-A0A957M5G7-F1
#
_entry.id   AF-A0A957M5G7-F1
#
_cell.length_a   1.000
_cell.length_b   1.000
_cell.length_c   1.000
_cell.angle_alpha   90.00
_cell.angle_beta   90.00
_cell.angle_gamma   90.00
#
_symmetry.space_group_name_H-M   'P 1'
#
loop_
_entity.id
_entity.type
_entity.pdbx_description
1 polymer ?
#
loop_
_entity_poly.entity_id
_entity_poly.type
_entity_poly.pdbx_seq_one_letter_code
_entity_poly.pdbx_strand_id
1 'polypeptide(L)'
;MKRHLSTLAVLALLLSAVLLPQAALAQTTSPWQVSYFNNTNWSGAPVYTEYANAISYNWGSDMPPVPNMPSQNWSARLTTNSFFYAGSYTFQIVADDAFILYVDGVMYANTVGQNIPGKPVTISVPLVQGNHTIQIDYVQFTGPAYLYASWQYFKPAPGPAPLPIPPTPAPPPPPPSGTIFPPPSSGPNTQFGNYTNCAQQQIHQSNCFVSNGAWDAPNMGSIQMEPQIVVWQNCKADQTQRMQLFPNKDPQNAKCSKTEAGWFPS
;
A
#
# COMPACT_ATOMS: atom_id res chain seq x y z
N MET A 1 33.59 43.20 59.04
CA MET A 1 32.71 43.48 57.89
C MET A 1 32.07 42.17 57.44
N LYS A 2 30.73 42.08 57.44
CA LYS A 2 29.81 41.23 56.64
C LYS A 2 30.14 39.71 56.57
N ARG A 3 29.52 38.83 57.37
CA ARG A 3 28.26 38.07 57.09
C ARG A 3 28.13 37.61 55.62
N HIS A 4 27.93 36.31 55.35
CA HIS A 4 26.69 35.73 54.79
C HIS A 4 26.82 34.21 54.50
N LEU A 5 25.91 33.43 55.08
CA LEU A 5 25.44 32.11 54.64
C LEU A 5 25.04 32.15 53.15
N SER A 6 25.27 31.08 52.38
CA SER A 6 24.45 30.78 51.19
C SER A 6 24.48 29.27 50.85
N THR A 7 23.37 28.65 51.21
CA THR A 7 22.72 27.41 50.75
C THR A 7 23.14 26.85 49.37
N LEU A 8 23.48 25.56 49.32
CA LEU A 8 23.49 24.74 48.10
C LEU A 8 22.04 24.47 47.66
N ALA A 9 21.62 25.07 46.55
CA ALA A 9 20.36 24.75 45.88
C ALA A 9 20.60 23.59 44.89
N VAL A 10 19.96 22.44 45.14
CA VAL A 10 19.91 21.32 44.19
C VAL A 10 18.85 21.63 43.14
N LEU A 11 19.29 21.99 41.94
CA LEU A 11 18.39 22.23 40.81
C LEU A 11 18.11 20.90 40.09
N ALA A 12 16.98 20.27 40.39
CA ALA A 12 16.50 19.13 39.62
C ALA A 12 15.94 19.62 38.27
N LEU A 13 16.73 19.49 37.20
CA LEU A 13 16.27 19.76 35.84
C LEU A 13 15.35 18.61 35.39
N LEU A 14 14.04 18.86 35.39
CA LEU A 14 13.07 17.96 34.77
C LEU A 14 13.27 17.99 33.25
N LEU A 15 13.88 16.95 32.72
CA LEU A 15 14.04 16.74 31.29
C LEU A 15 12.68 16.31 30.71
N SER A 16 11.89 17.28 30.25
CA SER A 16 10.68 17.02 29.48
C SER A 16 11.07 16.33 28.18
N ALA A 17 10.90 15.02 28.09
CA ALA A 17 11.02 14.28 26.84
C ALA A 17 9.88 14.72 25.92
N VAL A 18 10.15 15.69 25.05
CA VAL A 18 9.29 16.00 23.91
C VAL A 18 9.35 14.78 22.99
N LEU A 19 8.31 13.95 23.05
CA LEU A 19 8.07 12.87 22.10
C LEU A 19 7.80 13.48 20.73
N LEU A 20 8.86 13.68 19.94
CA LEU A 20 8.71 13.85 18.51
C LEU A 20 8.04 12.58 17.95
N PRO A 21 7.07 12.68 17.04
CA PRO A 21 6.49 11.51 16.42
C PRO A 21 7.60 10.72 15.72
N GLN A 22 7.80 9.47 16.12
CA GLN A 22 8.80 8.55 15.57
C GLN A 22 8.43 8.16 14.13
N ALA A 23 8.75 9.04 13.17
CA ALA A 23 8.71 8.69 11.75
C ALA A 23 9.81 7.67 11.38
N ALA A 24 10.84 7.52 12.22
CA ALA A 24 12.05 6.75 11.88
C ALA A 24 11.94 5.24 12.08
N LEU A 25 11.04 4.72 12.93
CA LEU A 25 10.99 3.27 13.21
C LEU A 25 10.21 2.44 12.17
N ALA A 26 9.59 3.08 11.19
CA ALA A 26 8.77 2.38 10.21
C ALA A 26 9.58 1.85 9.01
N GLN A 27 10.77 2.40 8.73
CA GLN A 27 11.63 2.00 7.61
C GLN A 27 12.73 0.99 7.97
N THR A 28 12.88 0.64 9.26
CA THR A 28 14.16 0.12 9.78
C THR A 28 14.21 -1.39 10.01
N THR A 29 13.25 -2.17 9.54
CA THR A 29 13.31 -3.64 9.73
C THR A 29 14.12 -4.34 8.65
N SER A 30 14.15 -3.81 7.42
CA SER A 30 14.90 -4.39 6.29
C SER A 30 15.44 -3.31 5.34
N PRO A 31 16.68 -3.45 4.84
CA PRO A 31 17.21 -2.54 3.82
C PRO A 31 16.43 -2.67 2.51
N TRP A 32 16.28 -1.55 1.82
CA TRP A 32 15.80 -1.47 0.45
C TRP A 32 16.86 -2.00 -0.51
N GLN A 33 16.49 -2.85 -1.44
CA GLN A 33 17.27 -3.12 -2.64
C GLN A 33 16.86 -2.14 -3.74
N VAL A 34 17.82 -1.42 -4.31
CA VAL A 34 17.58 -0.45 -5.39
C VAL A 34 18.27 -0.94 -6.65
N SER A 35 17.49 -1.23 -7.67
CA SER A 35 17.96 -1.74 -8.97
C SER A 35 17.74 -0.70 -10.05
N TYR A 36 18.80 -0.34 -10.78
CA TYR A 36 18.78 0.69 -11.82
C TYR A 36 18.76 0.08 -13.22
N PHE A 37 17.98 0.68 -14.12
CA PHE A 37 17.79 0.24 -15.50
C PHE A 37 18.06 1.39 -16.47
N ASN A 38 18.74 1.10 -17.58
CA ASN A 38 19.07 2.08 -18.63
C ASN A 38 17.89 2.36 -19.60
N ASN A 39 16.66 2.16 -19.14
CA ASN A 39 15.43 2.32 -19.89
C ASN A 39 14.31 2.81 -18.97
N THR A 40 13.22 3.29 -19.54
CA THR A 40 12.08 3.86 -18.80
C THR A 40 11.01 2.83 -18.43
N ASN A 41 11.24 1.54 -18.67
CA ASN A 41 10.23 0.49 -18.52
C ASN A 41 10.67 -0.66 -17.59
N TRP A 42 11.71 -0.43 -16.77
CA TRP A 42 12.21 -1.41 -15.77
C TRP A 42 12.50 -2.80 -16.37
N SER A 43 12.99 -2.82 -17.62
CA SER A 43 13.15 -4.05 -18.39
C SER A 43 14.62 -4.49 -18.46
N GLY A 44 14.82 -5.79 -18.66
CA GLY A 44 16.14 -6.40 -18.73
C GLY A 44 16.81 -6.60 -17.36
N ALA A 45 18.11 -6.91 -17.39
CA ALA A 45 18.90 -7.00 -16.17
C ALA A 45 19.24 -5.59 -15.65
N PRO A 46 19.25 -5.36 -14.33
CA PRO A 46 19.66 -4.07 -13.79
C PRO A 46 21.14 -3.82 -14.10
N VAL A 47 21.46 -2.58 -14.45
CA VAL A 47 22.84 -2.12 -14.69
C VAL A 47 23.62 -2.06 -13.39
N TYR A 48 22.94 -1.70 -12.31
CA TYR A 48 23.51 -1.62 -10.98
C TYR A 48 22.45 -1.93 -9.93
N THR A 49 22.86 -2.56 -8.84
CA THR A 49 22.01 -2.81 -7.68
C THR A 49 22.75 -2.40 -6.41
N GLU A 50 22.09 -1.65 -5.54
CA GLU A 50 22.59 -1.28 -4.23
C GLU A 50 21.57 -1.55 -3.12
N TYR A 51 21.99 -1.31 -1.87
CA TYR A 51 21.14 -1.41 -0.70
C TYR A 51 21.12 -0.10 0.08
N ALA A 52 19.94 0.32 0.50
CA ALA A 52 19.73 1.57 1.23
C ALA A 52 18.83 1.37 2.45
N ASN A 53 19.06 2.13 3.52
CA ASN A 53 18.23 2.04 4.73
C ASN A 53 16.99 2.93 4.69
N ALA A 54 16.94 3.86 3.74
CA ALA A 54 15.84 4.81 3.55
C ALA A 54 15.74 5.22 2.08
N ILE A 55 14.56 5.67 1.67
CA ILE A 55 14.33 6.22 0.33
C ILE A 55 14.43 7.74 0.40
N SER A 56 15.63 8.25 0.15
CA SER A 56 15.92 9.69 0.08
C SER A 56 16.99 9.94 -0.98
N TYR A 57 16.58 9.84 -2.24
CA TYR A 57 17.46 9.98 -3.39
C TYR A 57 17.31 11.36 -4.04
N ASN A 58 18.44 12.02 -4.27
CA ASN A 58 18.56 13.17 -5.14
C ASN A 58 19.73 12.91 -6.10
N TRP A 59 19.41 12.53 -7.33
CA TRP A 59 20.43 12.24 -8.35
C TRP A 59 20.91 13.51 -9.06
N GLY A 60 20.23 14.65 -8.86
CA GLY A 60 20.53 15.91 -9.51
C GLY A 60 19.79 16.09 -10.85
N SER A 61 20.11 17.16 -11.58
CA SER A 61 19.53 17.42 -12.91
C SER A 61 20.48 16.95 -13.99
N ASP A 62 19.95 16.18 -14.94
CA ASP A 62 20.69 15.73 -16.13
C ASP A 62 21.99 14.99 -15.78
N MET A 63 21.98 14.28 -14.66
CA MET A 63 23.09 13.47 -14.16
C MET A 63 22.74 11.98 -14.24
N PRO A 64 23.70 11.13 -14.64
CA PRO A 64 23.49 9.69 -14.58
C PRO A 64 23.44 9.23 -13.11
N PRO A 65 22.50 8.34 -12.73
CA PRO A 65 22.37 7.89 -11.35
C PRO A 65 23.57 7.05 -10.89
N VAL A 66 24.22 6.37 -11.83
CA VAL A 66 25.42 5.56 -11.64
C VAL A 66 26.30 5.64 -12.90
N PRO A 67 27.61 5.33 -12.82
CA PRO A 67 28.47 5.28 -13.99
C PRO A 67 27.92 4.35 -15.09
N ASN A 68 28.10 4.74 -16.35
CA ASN A 68 27.65 4.00 -17.55
C ASN A 68 26.13 3.92 -17.74
N MET A 69 25.34 4.72 -17.03
CA MET A 69 23.93 4.94 -17.33
C MET A 69 23.70 6.27 -18.07
N PRO A 70 22.60 6.40 -18.83
CA PRO A 70 22.22 7.68 -19.41
C PRO A 70 21.81 8.67 -18.31
N SER A 71 21.96 9.97 -18.58
CA SER A 71 21.52 11.04 -17.67
C SER A 71 20.01 11.25 -17.64
N GLN A 72 19.31 10.71 -18.64
CA GLN A 72 17.88 10.86 -18.87
C GLN A 72 17.31 9.52 -19.34
N ASN A 73 15.98 9.36 -19.31
CA ASN A 73 15.28 8.17 -19.80
C ASN A 73 15.76 6.86 -19.16
N TRP A 74 15.86 6.85 -17.83
CA TRP A 74 16.25 5.68 -17.04
C TRP A 74 15.22 5.40 -15.94
N SER A 75 15.30 4.23 -15.32
CA SER A 75 14.37 3.87 -14.25
C SER A 75 15.07 3.17 -13.09
N ALA A 76 14.43 3.17 -11.93
CA ALA A 76 14.88 2.42 -10.76
C ALA A 76 13.71 1.65 -10.14
N ARG A 77 13.98 0.45 -9.64
CA ARG A 77 13.06 -0.36 -8.85
C ARG A 77 13.62 -0.50 -7.44
N LEU A 78 12.87 -0.01 -6.47
CA LEU A 78 13.19 -0.09 -5.05
C LEU A 78 12.29 -1.17 -4.43
N THR A 79 12.85 -2.20 -3.81
CA THR A 79 12.10 -3.26 -3.15
C THR A 79 12.55 -3.45 -1.70
N THR A 80 11.61 -3.72 -0.81
CA THR A 80 11.92 -4.19 0.54
C THR A 80 10.89 -5.21 1.00
N ASN A 81 11.27 -6.10 1.90
CA ASN A 81 10.37 -7.01 2.58
C ASN A 81 10.44 -6.73 4.08
N SER A 82 9.37 -6.17 4.62
CA SER A 82 9.34 -5.63 5.98
C SER A 82 8.12 -6.14 6.73
N PHE A 83 8.27 -6.32 8.04
CA PHE A 83 7.15 -6.65 8.92
C PHE A 83 6.30 -5.41 9.22
N PHE A 84 4.98 -5.53 9.07
CA PHE A 84 3.99 -4.52 9.43
C PHE A 84 3.02 -5.08 10.47
N TYR A 85 2.49 -4.20 11.31
CA TYR A 85 1.37 -4.53 12.19
C TYR A 85 0.06 -4.34 11.42
N ALA A 86 -1.01 -5.00 11.87
CA ALA A 86 -2.32 -4.77 11.29
C ALA A 86 -2.75 -3.29 11.48
N GLY A 87 -3.23 -2.66 10.41
CA GLY A 87 -3.76 -1.30 10.43
C GLY A 87 -3.54 -0.55 9.13
N SER A 88 -3.76 0.76 9.15
CA SER A 88 -3.60 1.61 7.97
C SER A 88 -2.30 2.39 8.03
N TYR A 89 -1.53 2.33 6.94
CA TYR A 89 -0.28 3.05 6.76
C TYR A 89 -0.45 4.15 5.72
N THR A 90 0.02 5.35 6.04
CA THR A 90 0.00 6.48 5.11
C THR A 90 1.38 6.65 4.51
N PHE A 91 1.53 6.31 3.23
CA PHE A 91 2.72 6.57 2.43
C PHE A 91 2.68 8.00 1.90
N GLN A 92 3.81 8.69 1.97
CA GLN A 92 4.04 9.98 1.34
C GLN A 92 5.23 9.83 0.40
N ILE A 93 4.99 10.01 -0.90
CA ILE A 93 6.00 9.85 -1.95
C ILE A 93 6.07 11.12 -2.78
N VAL A 94 7.28 11.60 -3.03
CA VAL A 94 7.59 12.69 -3.95
C VAL A 94 8.58 12.14 -4.96
N ALA A 95 8.27 12.24 -6.24
CA ALA A 95 9.15 11.83 -7.31
C ALA A 95 9.18 12.89 -8.41
N ASP A 96 10.33 13.02 -9.05
CA ASP A 96 10.52 13.76 -10.29
C ASP A 96 11.40 12.86 -11.16
N ASP A 97 10.87 12.19 -12.19
CA ASP A 97 9.57 12.45 -12.81
C ASP A 97 8.35 11.70 -12.21
N ALA A 98 8.35 10.37 -12.19
CA ALA A 98 7.15 9.59 -11.85
C ALA A 98 7.46 8.30 -11.09
N PHE A 99 6.44 7.74 -10.44
CA PHE A 99 6.56 6.50 -9.70
C PHE A 99 5.29 5.64 -9.78
N ILE A 100 5.46 4.35 -9.48
CA ILE A 100 4.39 3.38 -9.24
C ILE A 100 4.67 2.72 -7.89
N LEU A 101 3.69 2.73 -6.98
CA LEU A 101 3.77 2.06 -5.69
C LEU A 101 3.03 0.73 -5.76
N TYR A 102 3.74 -0.35 -5.44
CA TYR A 102 3.18 -1.67 -5.24
C TYR A 102 3.37 -2.14 -3.80
N VAL A 103 2.38 -2.84 -3.28
CA VAL A 103 2.42 -3.53 -1.98
C VAL A 103 1.85 -4.93 -2.19
N ASP A 104 2.66 -5.96 -1.94
CA ASP A 104 2.36 -7.37 -2.25
C ASP A 104 1.89 -7.60 -3.70
N GLY A 105 2.48 -6.83 -4.62
CA GLY A 105 2.12 -6.87 -6.05
C GLY A 105 0.85 -6.09 -6.40
N VAL A 106 0.13 -5.52 -5.43
CA VAL A 106 -1.01 -4.63 -5.69
C VAL A 106 -0.52 -3.23 -5.98
N MET A 107 -0.92 -2.65 -7.11
CA MET A 107 -0.63 -1.25 -7.43
C MET A 107 -1.52 -0.32 -6.61
N TYR A 108 -0.95 0.46 -5.69
CA TYR A 108 -1.68 1.45 -4.89
C TYR A 108 -1.62 2.86 -5.47
N ALA A 109 -0.60 3.16 -6.27
CA ALA A 109 -0.44 4.46 -6.91
C ALA A 109 0.32 4.32 -8.22
N ASN A 110 -0.03 5.12 -9.23
CA ASN A 110 0.71 5.23 -10.48
C ASN A 110 0.62 6.67 -10.96
N THR A 111 1.74 7.39 -10.97
CA THR A 111 1.80 8.79 -11.44
C THR A 111 2.31 8.93 -12.87
N VAL A 112 2.65 7.83 -13.54
CA VAL A 112 3.14 7.83 -14.93
C VAL A 112 2.06 8.41 -15.84
N GLY A 113 2.43 9.41 -16.64
CA GLY A 113 1.52 10.10 -17.56
C GLY A 113 0.56 11.09 -16.90
N GLN A 114 0.61 11.29 -15.57
CA GLN A 114 -0.26 12.25 -14.87
C GLN A 114 0.28 13.68 -14.86
N ASN A 115 1.51 13.91 -15.32
CA ASN A 115 2.16 15.22 -15.39
C ASN A 115 2.20 15.97 -14.04
N ILE A 116 2.62 15.26 -12.99
CA ILE A 116 2.75 15.78 -11.63
C ILE A 116 4.16 15.60 -11.01
N PRO A 117 5.26 15.83 -11.76
CA PRO A 117 6.60 15.74 -11.19
C PRO A 117 6.76 16.69 -10.00
N GLY A 118 7.50 16.24 -8.98
CA GLY A 118 7.79 16.99 -7.75
C GLY A 118 6.60 17.20 -6.82
N LYS A 119 5.38 16.73 -7.15
CA LYS A 119 4.21 16.86 -6.27
C LYS A 119 4.16 15.72 -5.25
N PRO A 120 3.93 16.02 -3.96
CA PRO A 120 3.71 14.98 -2.96
C PRO A 120 2.40 14.23 -3.21
N VAL A 121 2.47 12.90 -3.13
CA VAL A 121 1.32 12.01 -3.22
C VAL A 121 1.18 11.26 -1.91
N THR A 122 -0.02 11.33 -1.32
CA THR A 122 -0.37 10.65 -0.07
C THR A 122 -1.24 9.44 -0.37
N ILE A 123 -0.83 8.26 0.08
CA ILE A 123 -1.50 6.98 -0.22
C ILE A 123 -1.78 6.23 1.08
N SER A 124 -3.03 5.88 1.32
CA SER A 124 -3.42 5.05 2.46
C SER A 124 -3.46 3.59 2.04
N VAL A 125 -2.66 2.76 2.70
CA VAL A 125 -2.48 1.33 2.44
C VAL A 125 -2.91 0.56 3.68
N PRO A 126 -4.01 -0.21 3.62
CA PRO A 126 -4.43 -1.07 4.71
C PRO A 126 -3.59 -2.36 4.65
N LEU A 127 -2.94 -2.72 5.76
CA LEU A 127 -2.06 -3.88 5.89
C LEU A 127 -2.52 -4.80 7.01
N VAL A 128 -2.31 -6.10 6.83
CA VAL A 128 -2.42 -7.07 7.94
C VAL A 128 -1.12 -7.11 8.72
N GLN A 129 -1.16 -7.83 9.84
CA GLN A 129 0.07 -8.16 10.53
C GLN A 129 0.84 -9.23 9.73
N GLY A 130 2.10 -8.96 9.43
CA GLY A 130 2.95 -9.91 8.71
C GLY A 130 4.05 -9.23 7.90
N ASN A 131 4.77 -10.03 7.13
CA ASN A 131 5.77 -9.55 6.18
C ASN A 131 5.07 -9.14 4.89
N HIS A 132 5.34 -7.92 4.44
CA HIS A 132 4.82 -7.36 3.19
C HIS A 132 5.98 -6.96 2.29
N THR A 133 5.80 -7.18 0.98
CA THR A 133 6.75 -6.72 -0.04
C THR A 133 6.30 -5.35 -0.53
N ILE A 134 7.12 -4.32 -0.30
CA ILE A 134 6.89 -2.99 -0.85
C ILE A 134 7.81 -2.81 -2.06
N GLN A 135 7.25 -2.33 -3.16
CA GLN A 135 8.01 -2.00 -4.36
C GLN A 135 7.64 -0.60 -4.85
N ILE A 136 8.64 0.23 -5.13
CA ILE A 136 8.47 1.53 -5.78
C ILE A 136 9.25 1.49 -7.10
N ASP A 137 8.51 1.58 -8.19
CA ASP A 137 9.05 1.67 -9.54
C ASP A 137 9.11 3.15 -9.92
N TYR A 138 10.30 3.73 -9.92
CA TYR A 138 10.57 5.12 -10.28
C TYR A 138 11.07 5.22 -11.73
N VAL A 139 10.66 6.25 -12.45
CA VAL A 139 11.13 6.55 -13.81
C VAL A 139 11.54 8.01 -13.92
N GLN A 140 12.67 8.22 -14.57
CA GLN A 140 13.17 9.52 -15.00
C GLN A 140 13.06 9.65 -16.51
N PHE A 141 12.40 10.70 -16.97
CA PHE A 141 12.36 11.11 -18.37
C PHE A 141 13.44 12.16 -18.62
N THR A 142 13.32 13.37 -18.06
CA THR A 142 14.23 14.50 -18.36
C THR A 142 14.34 15.48 -17.20
N GLY A 143 15.45 16.21 -17.08
CA GLY A 143 15.60 17.27 -16.09
C GLY A 143 16.00 16.75 -14.70
N PRO A 144 15.48 17.34 -13.61
CA PRO A 144 15.76 16.92 -12.24
C PRO A 144 15.32 15.48 -11.97
N ALA A 145 16.13 14.75 -11.22
CA ALA A 145 15.83 13.38 -10.81
C ALA A 145 15.92 13.25 -9.29
N TYR A 146 14.81 12.94 -8.63
CA TYR A 146 14.77 12.64 -7.20
C TYR A 146 13.58 11.76 -6.81
N LEU A 147 13.75 11.02 -5.72
CA LEU A 147 12.71 10.18 -5.11
C LEU A 147 12.85 10.21 -3.59
N TYR A 148 11.80 10.67 -2.93
CA TYR A 148 11.66 10.64 -1.48
C TYR A 148 10.41 9.84 -1.12
N ALA A 149 10.54 8.90 -0.19
CA ALA A 149 9.40 8.14 0.30
C ALA A 149 9.50 7.91 1.81
N SER A 150 8.37 8.09 2.48
CA SER A 150 8.19 7.78 3.90
C SER A 150 6.81 7.19 4.14
N TRP A 151 6.61 6.50 5.26
CA TRP A 151 5.29 6.08 5.69
C TRP A 151 5.12 6.18 7.19
N GLN A 152 3.88 6.38 7.62
CA GLN A 152 3.52 6.47 9.03
C GLN A 152 2.42 5.47 9.35
N TYR A 153 2.58 4.75 10.47
CA TYR A 153 1.55 3.88 11.02
C TYR A 153 0.55 4.72 11.79
N PHE A 154 -0.70 4.77 11.34
CA PHE A 154 -1.79 5.23 12.19
C PHE A 154 -2.35 4.01 12.91
N LYS A 155 -2.01 3.88 14.21
CA LYS A 155 -2.80 3.04 15.11
C LYS A 155 -4.14 3.74 15.31
N PRO A 156 -5.28 3.18 14.86
CA PRO A 156 -6.56 3.73 15.25
C PRO A 156 -6.58 3.77 16.78
N ALA A 157 -6.94 4.92 17.37
CA ALA A 157 -7.29 4.93 18.79
C ALA A 157 -8.32 3.81 19.03
N PRO A 158 -8.33 3.12 20.18
CA PRO A 158 -9.45 2.26 20.53
C PRO A 158 -10.71 3.13 20.50
N GLY A 159 -11.43 3.11 19.38
CA GLY A 159 -12.72 3.77 19.28
C GLY A 159 -13.67 3.06 20.24
N PRO A 160 -14.64 3.77 20.84
CA PRO A 160 -15.79 3.05 21.37
C PRO A 160 -16.36 2.17 20.25
N ALA A 161 -16.77 0.95 20.61
CA ALA A 161 -17.29 -0.05 19.69
C ALA A 161 -18.22 0.57 18.64
N PRO A 162 -18.17 0.16 17.35
CA PRO A 162 -18.99 0.76 16.31
C PRO A 162 -20.47 0.73 16.72
N LEU A 163 -21.10 1.90 16.75
CA LEU A 163 -22.56 1.98 16.83
C LEU A 163 -23.17 1.37 15.55
N PRO A 164 -24.41 0.83 15.60
CA PRO A 164 -25.06 0.24 14.43
C PRO A 164 -25.19 1.27 13.29
N ILE A 165 -24.66 0.95 12.11
CA ILE A 165 -24.73 1.81 10.92
C ILE A 165 -26.14 1.72 10.31
N PRO A 166 -26.82 2.83 9.96
CA PRO A 166 -28.08 2.81 9.22
C PRO A 166 -27.85 2.43 7.73
N PRO A 167 -28.84 1.83 7.03
CA PRO A 167 -28.68 1.42 5.64
C PRO A 167 -28.57 2.62 4.68
N THR A 168 -27.57 2.60 3.80
CA THR A 168 -27.31 3.61 2.76
C THR A 168 -28.01 3.23 1.43
N PRO A 169 -28.47 4.18 0.57
CA PRO A 169 -29.23 3.88 -0.64
C PRO A 169 -28.34 3.44 -1.83
N ALA A 170 -28.94 2.75 -2.80
CA ALA A 170 -28.27 2.07 -3.93
C ALA A 170 -27.78 3.00 -5.06
N PRO A 171 -26.65 2.69 -5.76
CA PRO A 171 -26.17 3.44 -6.93
C PRO A 171 -26.71 2.92 -8.30
N PRO A 172 -26.64 3.74 -9.38
CA PRO A 172 -27.25 3.47 -10.71
C PRO A 172 -26.35 2.66 -11.69
N PRO A 173 -26.86 2.19 -12.87
CA PRO A 173 -26.29 1.06 -13.64
C PRO A 173 -25.26 1.43 -14.75
N PRO A 174 -24.57 0.44 -15.38
CA PRO A 174 -23.31 0.60 -16.16
C PRO A 174 -23.45 0.48 -17.71
N PRO A 175 -22.37 0.73 -18.50
CA PRO A 175 -22.12 0.13 -19.84
C PRO A 175 -20.73 -0.59 -20.02
N PRO A 176 -20.48 -1.36 -21.13
CA PRO A 176 -19.60 -2.57 -21.24
C PRO A 176 -18.18 -2.32 -21.84
N SER A 177 -17.19 -3.23 -21.97
CA SER A 177 -16.96 -4.69 -21.72
C SER A 177 -15.45 -5.01 -21.83
N GLY A 178 -14.93 -6.04 -21.13
CA GLY A 178 -13.60 -6.61 -21.45
C GLY A 178 -13.09 -7.78 -20.60
N THR A 179 -13.15 -7.68 -19.28
CA THR A 179 -13.20 -8.83 -18.35
C THR A 179 -14.63 -8.79 -17.81
N ILE A 180 -15.54 -9.56 -18.40
CA ILE A 180 -16.83 -8.94 -18.83
C ILE A 180 -17.83 -8.57 -17.70
N PHE A 181 -17.53 -8.84 -16.42
CA PHE A 181 -18.02 -7.98 -15.32
C PHE A 181 -16.93 -6.96 -15.00
N PRO A 182 -17.08 -5.68 -15.39
CA PRO A 182 -16.09 -4.68 -15.00
C PRO A 182 -15.96 -4.72 -13.48
N PRO A 183 -14.74 -4.75 -12.95
CA PRO A 183 -14.58 -4.59 -11.52
C PRO A 183 -15.30 -3.32 -11.09
N PRO A 184 -16.13 -3.38 -10.04
CA PRO A 184 -16.96 -2.26 -9.66
C PRO A 184 -16.07 -1.03 -9.39
N SER A 185 -16.52 0.15 -9.81
CA SER A 185 -15.75 1.41 -9.68
C SER A 185 -15.36 1.69 -8.23
N SER A 186 -16.21 1.25 -7.31
CA SER A 186 -15.90 1.02 -5.90
C SER A 186 -15.94 -0.48 -5.66
N GLY A 187 -14.79 -1.08 -5.33
CA GLY A 187 -14.75 -2.45 -4.87
C GLY A 187 -15.64 -2.69 -3.66
N PRO A 188 -15.93 -3.97 -3.36
CA PRO A 188 -16.60 -4.32 -2.13
C PRO A 188 -15.80 -3.78 -0.95
N ASN A 189 -16.49 -3.05 -0.08
CA ASN A 189 -15.94 -2.65 1.20
C ASN A 189 -16.61 -3.50 2.26
N THR A 190 -15.81 -4.29 2.95
CA THR A 190 -16.30 -5.23 3.97
C THR A 190 -15.71 -4.85 5.31
N GLN A 191 -16.16 -5.50 6.37
CA GLN A 191 -15.49 -5.41 7.67
C GLN A 191 -14.00 -5.84 7.61
N PHE A 192 -13.60 -6.52 6.53
CA PHE A 192 -12.26 -7.05 6.31
C PHE A 192 -11.44 -6.23 5.29
N GLY A 193 -11.81 -4.98 5.03
CA GLY A 193 -11.04 -4.05 4.19
C GLY A 193 -11.76 -3.58 2.93
N ASN A 194 -11.07 -2.69 2.21
CA ASN A 194 -11.52 -2.14 0.93
C ASN A 194 -10.88 -2.91 -0.23
N TYR A 195 -11.69 -3.65 -0.99
CA TYR A 195 -11.22 -4.50 -2.09
C TYR A 195 -11.24 -3.79 -3.45
N THR A 196 -11.38 -2.46 -3.49
CA THR A 196 -11.39 -1.68 -4.75
C THR A 196 -10.18 -1.96 -5.62
N ASN A 197 -8.97 -1.91 -5.06
CA ASN A 197 -7.77 -2.16 -5.84
C ASN A 197 -7.69 -3.62 -6.32
N CYS A 198 -8.07 -4.58 -5.46
CA CYS A 198 -8.06 -6.00 -5.84
C CYS A 198 -9.08 -6.32 -6.93
N ALA A 199 -10.27 -5.73 -6.84
CA ALA A 199 -11.27 -5.81 -7.88
C ALA A 199 -10.75 -5.17 -9.16
N GLN A 200 -10.34 -3.90 -9.14
CA GLN A 200 -9.88 -3.16 -10.32
C GLN A 200 -8.73 -3.84 -11.05
N GLN A 201 -7.82 -4.47 -10.31
CA GLN A 201 -6.65 -5.16 -10.86
C GLN A 201 -6.90 -6.64 -11.14
N GLN A 202 -8.08 -7.17 -10.80
CA GLN A 202 -8.43 -8.59 -10.94
C GLN A 202 -7.37 -9.50 -10.31
N ILE A 203 -6.98 -9.19 -9.07
CA ILE A 203 -6.01 -9.95 -8.29
C ILE A 203 -6.66 -10.62 -7.08
N HIS A 204 -5.96 -11.57 -6.49
CA HIS A 204 -6.44 -12.36 -5.37
C HIS A 204 -6.82 -11.52 -4.14
N GLN A 205 -7.95 -11.83 -3.50
CA GLN A 205 -8.53 -11.07 -2.39
C GLN A 205 -7.64 -11.00 -1.15
N SER A 206 -6.73 -11.96 -0.96
CA SER A 206 -5.75 -11.91 0.14
C SER A 206 -4.93 -10.61 0.16
N ASN A 207 -4.71 -9.99 -0.99
CA ASN A 207 -3.83 -8.83 -1.11
C ASN A 207 -4.49 -7.52 -0.67
N CYS A 208 -5.81 -7.51 -0.45
CA CYS A 208 -6.54 -6.36 0.10
C CYS A 208 -7.27 -6.70 1.41
N PHE A 209 -7.06 -7.91 1.93
CA PHE A 209 -7.64 -8.33 3.19
C PHE A 209 -6.97 -7.62 4.34
N VAL A 210 -7.77 -7.08 5.25
CA VAL A 210 -7.36 -6.54 6.55
C VAL A 210 -8.25 -7.14 7.63
N SER A 211 -7.65 -7.93 8.51
CA SER A 211 -8.37 -8.49 9.66
C SER A 211 -8.94 -7.37 10.52
N ASN A 212 -10.21 -7.53 10.92
CA ASN A 212 -10.87 -6.65 11.89
C ASN A 212 -10.41 -6.92 13.34
N GLY A 213 -9.51 -7.88 13.55
CA GLY A 213 -9.00 -8.26 14.87
C GLY A 213 -9.97 -9.07 15.72
N ALA A 214 -11.15 -9.44 15.20
CA ALA A 214 -12.09 -10.32 15.87
C ALA A 214 -11.57 -11.76 15.87
N TRP A 215 -11.91 -12.53 16.91
CA TRP A 215 -11.42 -13.91 17.07
C TRP A 215 -11.96 -14.85 15.98
N ASP A 216 -13.11 -14.51 15.39
CA ASP A 216 -13.80 -15.22 14.33
C ASP A 216 -13.43 -14.70 12.92
N ALA A 217 -12.52 -13.72 12.83
CA ALA A 217 -12.03 -13.23 11.55
C ALA A 217 -11.31 -14.36 10.78
N PRO A 218 -11.48 -14.43 9.44
CA PRO A 218 -10.73 -15.39 8.65
C PRO A 218 -9.23 -15.10 8.75
N ASN A 219 -8.44 -16.16 8.91
CA ASN A 219 -6.98 -16.01 8.91
C ASN A 219 -6.43 -15.94 7.48
N MET A 220 -5.29 -15.26 7.31
CA MET A 220 -4.68 -15.04 5.99
C MET A 220 -4.43 -16.34 5.22
N GLY A 221 -3.90 -17.38 5.88
CA GLY A 221 -3.65 -18.66 5.24
C GLY A 221 -4.93 -19.31 4.68
N SER A 222 -6.05 -19.16 5.38
CA SER A 222 -7.34 -19.69 4.94
C SER A 222 -7.95 -18.94 3.76
N ILE A 223 -7.56 -17.67 3.56
CA ILE A 223 -7.96 -16.82 2.43
C ILE A 223 -7.10 -17.15 1.22
N GLN A 224 -5.79 -17.31 1.39
CA GLN A 224 -4.86 -17.69 0.31
C GLN A 224 -5.18 -19.04 -0.35
N MET A 225 -5.91 -19.91 0.36
CA MET A 225 -6.40 -21.20 -0.16
C MET A 225 -7.73 -21.07 -0.92
N GLU A 226 -8.39 -19.91 -0.90
CA GLU A 226 -9.56 -19.68 -1.73
C GLU A 226 -9.15 -19.46 -3.20
N PRO A 227 -10.02 -19.79 -4.16
CA PRO A 227 -9.85 -19.30 -5.51
C PRO A 227 -9.99 -17.77 -5.57
N GLN A 228 -9.39 -17.17 -6.59
CA GLN A 228 -9.61 -15.75 -6.87
C GLN A 228 -11.08 -15.46 -7.13
N ILE A 229 -11.59 -14.39 -6.52
CA ILE A 229 -12.93 -13.86 -6.79
C ILE A 229 -13.06 -13.46 -8.27
N VAL A 230 -14.14 -13.94 -8.90
CA VAL A 230 -14.48 -13.63 -10.29
C VAL A 230 -15.67 -12.67 -10.42
N VAL A 231 -16.51 -12.58 -9.38
CA VAL A 231 -17.57 -11.58 -9.26
C VAL A 231 -17.43 -10.83 -7.93
N TRP A 232 -16.97 -9.58 -8.00
CA TRP A 232 -16.72 -8.73 -6.83
C TRP A 232 -18.00 -8.04 -6.38
N GLN A 233 -18.60 -8.52 -5.30
CA GLN A 233 -19.82 -7.99 -4.72
C GLN A 233 -19.92 -8.42 -3.26
N ASN A 234 -20.32 -7.52 -2.36
CA ASN A 234 -20.56 -7.89 -0.96
C ASN A 234 -21.52 -9.08 -0.86
N CYS A 235 -21.16 -10.06 -0.05
CA CYS A 235 -21.93 -11.26 0.19
C CYS A 235 -21.75 -11.76 1.62
N LYS A 236 -22.49 -12.81 2.00
CA LYS A 236 -22.31 -13.45 3.31
C LYS A 236 -21.29 -14.57 3.20
N ALA A 237 -20.28 -14.57 4.07
CA ALA A 237 -19.20 -15.55 4.06
C ALA A 237 -19.72 -17.00 3.95
N ASP A 238 -19.05 -17.79 3.12
CA ASP A 238 -19.36 -19.20 2.83
C ASP A 238 -20.76 -19.48 2.25
N GLN A 239 -21.57 -18.45 1.96
CA GLN A 239 -22.85 -18.63 1.27
C GLN A 239 -22.62 -19.24 -0.11
N THR A 240 -23.45 -20.20 -0.48
CA THR A 240 -23.47 -20.76 -1.82
C THR A 240 -24.71 -20.33 -2.58
N GLN A 241 -24.57 -19.99 -3.85
CA GLN A 241 -25.71 -19.72 -4.73
C GLN A 241 -25.39 -20.12 -6.16
N ARG A 242 -26.42 -20.44 -6.94
CA ARG A 242 -26.27 -20.63 -8.37
C ARG A 242 -26.32 -19.28 -9.06
N MET A 243 -25.24 -18.87 -9.72
CA MET A 243 -25.15 -17.56 -10.35
C MET A 243 -24.27 -17.55 -11.60
N GLN A 244 -24.43 -16.50 -12.39
CA GLN A 244 -23.61 -16.25 -13.56
C GLN A 244 -22.22 -15.76 -13.14
N LEU A 245 -21.23 -16.65 -13.15
CA LEU A 245 -19.83 -16.30 -12.83
C LEU A 245 -19.04 -15.86 -14.07
N PHE A 246 -19.36 -16.43 -15.23
CA PHE A 246 -18.70 -16.14 -16.48
C PHE A 246 -19.76 -15.92 -17.56
N PRO A 247 -19.72 -14.85 -18.36
CA PRO A 247 -20.73 -14.53 -19.37
C PRO A 247 -21.02 -15.65 -20.39
N ASN A 248 -19.99 -16.45 -20.73
CA ASN A 248 -20.07 -17.50 -21.75
C ASN A 248 -20.22 -18.91 -21.17
N LYS A 249 -20.65 -19.03 -19.91
CA LYS A 249 -20.94 -20.32 -19.27
C LYS A 249 -22.32 -20.27 -18.66
N ASP A 250 -23.00 -21.42 -18.57
CA ASP A 250 -24.24 -21.48 -17.81
C ASP A 250 -24.02 -21.08 -16.34
N PRO A 251 -25.04 -20.57 -15.64
CA PRO A 251 -24.96 -20.30 -14.21
C PRO A 251 -24.43 -21.51 -13.45
N GLN A 252 -23.34 -21.29 -12.71
CA GLN A 252 -22.63 -22.32 -11.96
C GLN A 252 -22.89 -22.14 -10.45
N ASN A 253 -22.60 -23.17 -9.66
CA ASN A 253 -22.55 -23.01 -8.22
C ASN A 253 -21.37 -22.11 -7.88
N ALA A 254 -21.64 -21.09 -7.08
CA ALA A 254 -20.67 -20.13 -6.61
C ALA A 254 -20.66 -20.15 -5.09
N LYS A 255 -19.48 -19.92 -4.53
CA LYS A 255 -19.29 -19.73 -3.10
C LYS A 255 -18.79 -18.31 -2.83
N CYS A 256 -19.38 -17.66 -1.84
CA CYS A 256 -18.93 -16.37 -1.35
C CYS A 256 -17.62 -16.54 -0.56
N SER A 257 -16.67 -15.65 -0.80
CA SER A 257 -15.40 -15.63 -0.08
C SER A 257 -15.60 -15.40 1.42
N LYS A 258 -14.68 -15.92 2.22
CA LYS A 258 -14.61 -15.64 3.66
C LYS A 258 -14.42 -14.17 3.97
N THR A 259 -13.84 -13.43 3.02
CA THR A 259 -13.65 -11.98 3.10
C THR A 259 -14.93 -11.18 2.81
N GLU A 260 -16.04 -11.84 2.49
CA GLU A 260 -17.33 -11.25 2.14
C GLU A 260 -17.28 -10.37 0.89
N ALA A 261 -16.18 -10.44 0.13
CA ALA A 261 -15.83 -9.52 -0.94
C ALA A 261 -16.30 -9.99 -2.33
N GLY A 262 -16.81 -11.21 -2.46
CA GLY A 262 -17.29 -11.68 -3.75
C GLY A 262 -17.34 -13.18 -3.91
N TRP A 263 -17.55 -13.61 -5.14
CA TRP A 263 -17.91 -14.98 -5.49
C TRP A 263 -16.85 -15.62 -6.38
N PHE A 264 -16.60 -16.90 -6.13
CA PHE A 264 -15.78 -17.77 -6.98
C PHE A 264 -16.51 -19.09 -7.28
N PRO A 265 -16.11 -19.85 -8.33
CA PRO A 265 -16.70 -21.14 -8.64
C PRO A 265 -16.53 -22.14 -7.49
N SER A 266 -17.62 -22.81 -7.11
CA SER A 266 -17.66 -23.84 -6.06
C SER A 266 -17.64 -25.25 -6.62
#